data_AF-A0A9E1T8G3-F1
#
_entry.id   AF-A0A9E1T8G3-F1
#
_cell.length_a   1.000
_cell.length_b   1.000
_cell.length_c   1.000
_cell.angle_alpha   90.00
_cell.angle_beta   90.00
_cell.angle_gamma   90.00
#
_symmetry.space_group_name_H-M   'P 1'
#
loop_
_entity.id
_entity.type
_entity.pdbx_description
1 polymer ?
#
loop_
_entity_poly.entity_id
_entity_poly.type
_entity_poly.pdbx_seq_one_letter_code
_entity_poly.pdbx_strand_id
1 'polypeptide(L)' 'FKSCAMLQKFTSYHAQIYNHFNHERHLENRQTYKQKRTTALTEWFNFCAA' A
#
# COMPACT_ATOMS: atom_id res chain seq x y z
N PHE A 1 -0.55 -4.48 20.95
CA PHE A 1 -0.74 -3.02 21.12
C PHE A 1 -1.02 -2.72 22.58
N LYS A 2 -0.27 -1.83 23.23
CA LYS A 2 -0.46 -1.52 24.66
C LYS A 2 -1.60 -0.51 24.92
N SER A 3 -2.22 0.02 23.86
CA SER A 3 -3.40 0.90 23.90
C SER A 3 -4.17 0.85 22.58
N CYS A 4 -5.44 1.26 22.61
CA CYS A 4 -6.26 1.40 21.40
C CYS A 4 -5.67 2.45 20.44
N ALA A 5 -5.11 3.54 20.96
CA ALA A 5 -4.46 4.56 20.15
C ALA A 5 -3.26 4.01 19.34
N MET A 6 -2.46 3.12 19.93
CA MET A 6 -1.36 2.46 19.20
C MET A 6 -1.86 1.51 18.12
N LEU A 7 -2.92 0.75 18.42
CA LEU A 7 -3.56 -0.12 17.43
C LEU A 7 -4.08 0.72 16.25
N GLN A 8 -4.79 1.81 16.53
CA GLN A 8 -5.37 2.67 15.50
C GLN A 8 -4.30 3.27 14.57
N LYS A 9 -3.19 3.76 15.13
CA LYS A 9 -2.09 4.29 14.30
C LYS A 9 -1.52 3.21 13.40
N PHE A 10 -1.24 2.03 13.96
CA PHE A 10 -0.70 0.92 13.20
C PHE A 10 -1.66 0.45 12.09
N THR A 11 -2.95 0.26 12.40
CA THR A 11 -3.94 -0.18 11.41
C THR A 11 -4.12 0.86 10.31
N SER A 12 -4.11 2.16 10.65
CA SER A 12 -4.16 3.24 9.66
C SER A 12 -2.94 3.23 8.73
N TYR A 13 -1.73 3.03 9.23
CA TYR A 13 -0.53 2.94 8.37
C TYR A 13 -0.53 1.65 7.55
N HIS A 14 -0.87 0.52 8.16
CA HIS A 14 -0.97 -0.76 7.50
C HIS A 14 -1.98 -0.72 6.35
N ALA A 15 -3.17 -0.15 6.58
CA ALA A 15 -4.20 -0.02 5.56
C ALA A 15 -3.75 0.88 4.40
N GLN A 16 -3.07 2.00 4.68
CA GLN A 16 -2.54 2.87 3.64
C GLN A 16 -1.53 2.14 2.75
N ILE A 17 -0.55 1.47 3.36
CA ILE A 17 0.48 0.71 2.62
C ILE A 17 -0.19 -0.42 1.83
N TYR A 18 -1.05 -1.21 2.48
CA TYR A 18 -1.75 -2.31 1.83
C TYR A 18 -2.57 -1.84 0.63
N ASN A 19 -3.39 -0.80 0.81
CA ASN A 19 -4.25 -0.30 -0.26
C ASN A 19 -3.44 0.27 -1.43
N HIS A 20 -2.35 1.00 -1.14
CA HIS A 20 -1.46 1.56 -2.16
C HIS A 20 -0.87 0.48 -3.06
N PHE A 21 -0.46 -0.68 -2.52
CA PHE A 21 0.10 -1.78 -3.33
C PHE A 21 -0.95 -2.77 -3.87
N ASN A 22 -2.10 -2.88 -3.22
CA ASN A 22 -3.10 -3.91 -3.53
C ASN A 22 -4.01 -3.52 -4.71
N HIS A 23 -4.23 -2.22 -4.97
CA HIS A 23 -4.99 -1.71 -6.12
C HIS A 23 -6.25 -2.52 -6.47
N GLU A 24 -7.04 -2.89 -5.46
CA GLU A 24 -8.27 -3.68 -5.64
C GLU A 24 -8.08 -4.88 -6.58
N ARG A 25 -7.01 -5.67 -6.38
CA ARG A 25 -6.55 -6.76 -7.26
C ARG A 25 -7.60 -7.78 -7.74
N HIS A 26 -8.75 -7.83 -7.07
CA HIS A 26 -9.85 -8.74 -7.38
C HIS A 26 -10.93 -8.12 -8.28
N LEU A 27 -10.96 -6.78 -8.37
CA LEU A 27 -11.83 -6.00 -9.25
C LEU A 27 -11.12 -5.66 -10.57
N GLU A 28 -9.79 -5.63 -10.55
CA GLU A 28 -8.95 -5.30 -11.70
C GLU A 28 -8.44 -6.55 -12.44
N ASN A 29 -8.28 -6.43 -13.75
CA ASN A 29 -7.62 -7.50 -14.50
C ASN A 29 -6.13 -7.59 -14.14
N ARG A 30 -5.53 -8.77 -14.37
CA ARG A 30 -4.15 -9.05 -13.96
C ARG A 30 -3.11 -8.12 -14.58
N GLN A 31 -3.33 -7.67 -15.82
CA GLN A 31 -2.38 -6.81 -16.53
C GLN A 31 -2.37 -5.40 -15.93
N THR A 32 -3.56 -4.81 -15.75
CA THR A 32 -3.74 -3.52 -15.10
C THR A 32 -3.18 -3.53 -13.69
N TYR A 33 -3.47 -4.57 -12.90
CA TYR A 33 -2.93 -4.72 -11.55
C TYR A 33 -1.39 -4.69 -11.53
N LYS A 34 -0.74 -5.42 -12.44
CA LYS A 34 0.72 -5.45 -12.52
C LYS A 34 1.33 -4.09 -12.87
N GLN A 35 0.70 -3.36 -13.80
CA GLN A 35 1.13 -2.01 -14.17
C GLN A 35 1.05 -1.07 -12.98
N LYS A 36 -0.13 -0.99 -12.34
CA LYS A 36 -0.34 -0.15 -11.14
C LYS A 36 0.66 -0.48 -10.02
N ARG A 37 0.84 -1.76 -9.71
CA ARG A 37 1.80 -2.22 -8.67
C ARG A 37 3.25 -1.87 -9.01
N THR A 38 3.63 -1.88 -10.29
CA THR A 38 4.98 -1.48 -10.71
C THR A 38 5.19 0.01 -10.51
N THR A 39 4.20 0.83 -10.86
CA THR A 39 4.23 2.28 -10.62
C THR A 39 4.34 2.58 -9.11
N ALA A 40 3.51 1.95 -8.28
CA ALA A 40 3.56 2.10 -6.81
C ALA A 40 4.94 1.73 -6.22
N LEU A 41 5.59 0.70 -6.74
CA LEU A 41 6.95 0.33 -6.32
C LEU A 41 8.00 1.39 -6.72
N THR A 42 7.91 1.93 -7.93
CA THR A 42 8.80 3.01 -8.38
C THR A 42 8.62 4.26 -7.52
N GLU A 43 7.38 4.65 -7.23
CA GLU A 43 7.07 5.76 -6.31
C GLU A 43 7.68 5.51 -4.93
N TRP A 44 7.50 4.31 -4.37
CA TRP A 44 8.06 3.94 -3.07
C TRP A 44 9.59 4.01 -3.04
N PHE A 45 10.27 3.50 -4.07
CA PHE A 45 11.72 3.59 -4.16
C PHE A 45 12.22 5.02 -4.31
N ASN A 46 11.52 5.87 -5.06
CA ASN A 46 11.85 7.28 -5.15
C ASN A 46 11.74 7.99 -3.80
N PHE A 47 10.73 7.66 -2.99
CA PHE A 47 10.61 8.18 -1.62
C PHE A 47 11.74 7.70 -0.70
N CYS A 48 12.21 6.45 -0.84
CA CYS A 48 13.31 5.92 -0.03
C CYS A 48 14.71 6.37 -0.48
N ALA A 49 14.86 6.78 -1.74
CA ALA A 49 16.11 7.25 -2.29
C ALA A 49 16.36 8.75 -2.04
N ALA A 50 15.33 9.49 -1.63
CA ALA A 50 15.39 10.88 -1.18
C ALA A 50 15.86 10.96 0.29
#